data_AF-A0A2V8CUX1-F1
#
_entry.id   AF-A0A2V8CUX1-F1
#
_cell.length_a   1.000
_cell.length_b   1.000
_cell.length_c   1.000
_cell.angle_alpha   90.00
_cell.angle_beta   90.00
_cell.angle_gamma   90.00
#
_symmetry.space_group_name_H-M   'P 1'
#
loop_
_entity.id
_entity.type
_entity.pdbx_description
1 polymer ?
#
loop_
_entity_poly.entity_id
_entity_poly.type
_entity_poly.pdbx_seq_one_letter_code
_entity_poly.pdbx_strand_id
1 'polypeptide(L)'
;MSAAAGALLLISTSVSTQVANRVVGPTDPRTGFPVGLIDERGTSLAPCVDDILLCPSTLPDLGLPPDVPGNFPDEFFYSLASADLNVPGSSVATLVVAVEGSFVNAPLVEAGQQTLFG
;
A
#
# COMPACT_ATOMS: atom_id res chain seq x y z
N MET A 1 -48.08 33.69 -2.53
CA MET A 1 -47.53 32.41 -2.03
C MET A 1 -46.08 32.40 -2.48
N SER A 2 -45.15 32.68 -1.57
CA SER A 2 -43.75 32.98 -1.90
C SER A 2 -42.96 31.68 -2.07
N ALA A 3 -42.28 31.50 -3.20
CA ALA A 3 -41.35 30.39 -3.42
C ALA A 3 -39.95 30.83 -2.97
N ALA A 4 -39.48 30.29 -1.85
CA ALA A 4 -38.08 30.45 -1.44
C ALA A 4 -37.23 29.41 -2.18
N ALA A 5 -36.46 29.87 -3.18
CA ALA A 5 -35.45 29.06 -3.83
C ALA A 5 -34.25 28.91 -2.87
N GLY A 6 -34.16 27.76 -2.20
CA GLY A 6 -33.00 27.41 -1.37
C GLY A 6 -31.81 27.04 -2.26
N ALA A 7 -30.77 27.88 -2.26
CA ALA A 7 -29.51 27.56 -2.93
C ALA A 7 -28.78 26.46 -2.15
N LEU A 8 -28.63 25.28 -2.77
CA LEU A 8 -27.84 24.18 -2.25
C LEU A 8 -26.35 24.51 -2.47
N LEU A 9 -25.67 24.96 -1.42
CA LEU A 9 -24.22 25.18 -1.42
C LEU A 9 -23.50 23.82 -1.48
N LEU A 10 -23.01 23.46 -2.67
CA LEU A 10 -22.06 22.36 -2.84
C LEU A 10 -20.73 22.77 -2.22
N ILE A 11 -20.45 22.29 -1.01
CA ILE A 11 -19.15 22.46 -0.36
C ILE A 11 -18.16 21.57 -1.10
N SER A 12 -17.45 22.13 -2.07
CA SER A 12 -16.34 21.45 -2.74
C SER A 12 -15.17 21.35 -1.76
N THR A 13 -15.10 20.26 -1.01
CA THR A 13 -13.89 19.93 -0.25
C THR A 13 -12.81 19.56 -1.25
N SER A 14 -11.84 20.44 -1.46
CA SER A 14 -10.63 20.11 -2.21
C SER A 14 -9.92 18.98 -1.48
N VAL A 15 -9.89 17.79 -2.07
CA VAL A 15 -8.97 16.72 -1.66
C VAL A 15 -7.58 17.17 -2.11
N SER A 16 -6.66 17.28 -1.16
CA SER A 16 -5.25 17.50 -1.50
C SER A 16 -4.76 16.28 -2.28
N THR A 17 -4.36 16.47 -3.53
CA THR A 17 -3.67 15.43 -4.33
C THR A 17 -2.17 15.45 -4.07
N GLN A 18 -1.73 15.92 -2.89
CA GLN A 18 -0.32 15.79 -2.54
C GLN A 18 -0.02 14.30 -2.43
N VAL A 19 0.94 13.85 -3.25
CA VAL A 19 1.68 12.61 -3.00
C VAL A 19 2.24 12.79 -1.60
N ALA A 20 1.71 12.04 -0.63
CA ALA A 20 2.14 12.16 0.75
C ALA A 20 3.66 12.02 0.79
N ASN A 21 4.35 13.01 1.35
CA ASN A 21 5.78 12.90 1.53
C ASN A 21 6.04 11.71 2.45
N ARG A 22 6.69 10.68 1.91
CA ARG A 22 6.97 9.45 2.62
C ARG A 22 8.44 9.42 3.00
N VAL A 23 8.70 9.27 4.29
CA VAL A 23 10.04 8.95 4.78
C VAL A 23 10.22 7.45 4.62
N VAL A 24 11.19 7.06 3.81
CA VAL A 24 11.65 5.67 3.71
C VAL A 24 12.56 5.41 4.92
N GLY A 25 12.14 4.51 5.79
CA GLY A 25 12.91 4.09 6.96
C GLY A 25 14.19 3.35 6.58
N PRO A 26 15.02 2.99 7.58
CA PRO A 26 16.23 2.21 7.35
C PRO A 26 15.94 0.89 6.59
N THR A 27 16.85 0.49 5.72
CA THR A 27 16.79 -0.81 5.05
C THR A 27 17.18 -1.93 6.01
N ASP A 28 16.37 -2.98 6.10
CA ASP A 28 16.74 -4.21 6.80
C ASP A 28 17.86 -4.93 6.02
N PRO A 29 19.03 -5.19 6.64
CA PRO A 29 20.13 -5.86 5.96
C PRO A 29 19.84 -7.30 5.53
N ARG A 30 18.83 -7.97 6.10
CA ARG A 30 18.46 -9.36 5.75
C ARG A 30 17.57 -9.46 4.52
N THR A 31 16.66 -8.50 4.36
CA THR A 31 15.66 -8.53 3.29
C THR A 31 15.97 -7.54 2.17
N GLY A 32 16.74 -6.49 2.46
CA GLY A 32 17.02 -5.40 1.53
C GLY A 32 15.83 -4.43 1.35
N PHE A 33 14.78 -4.55 2.16
CA PHE A 33 13.61 -3.67 2.14
C PHE A 33 13.57 -2.72 3.34
N PRO A 34 12.95 -1.53 3.20
CA PRO A 34 12.72 -0.63 4.33
C PRO A 34 11.95 -1.29 5.47
N VAL A 35 12.41 -1.13 6.72
CA VAL A 35 11.67 -1.60 7.90
C VAL A 35 10.35 -0.86 8.11
N GLY A 36 10.24 0.34 7.54
CA GLY A 36 9.15 1.26 7.83
C GLY A 36 8.94 2.29 6.73
N LEU A 37 7.67 2.54 6.43
CA LEU A 37 7.20 3.57 5.51
C LEU A 37 6.39 4.57 6.30
N ILE A 38 6.92 5.77 6.46
CA ILE A 38 6.34 6.74 7.40
C ILE A 38 5.70 7.87 6.62
N ASP A 39 4.41 8.10 6.88
CA ASP A 39 3.67 9.22 6.31
C ASP A 39 3.91 10.53 7.10
N GLU A 40 3.41 11.64 6.58
CA GLU A 40 3.51 12.97 7.22
C GLU A 40 2.83 13.06 8.59
N ARG A 41 1.96 12.09 8.92
CA ARG A 41 1.26 11.99 10.20
C ARG A 41 2.02 11.13 11.22
N GLY A 42 3.16 10.57 10.82
CA GLY A 42 3.96 9.66 11.64
C GLY A 42 3.43 8.23 11.67
N THR A 43 2.45 7.88 10.83
CA THR A 43 1.99 6.51 10.66
C THR A 43 3.10 5.71 9.99
N SER A 44 3.57 4.64 10.62
CA SER A 44 4.58 3.75 10.06
C SER A 44 3.95 2.45 9.60
N LEU A 45 4.16 2.08 8.35
CA LEU A 45 3.80 0.77 7.80
C LEU A 45 5.02 -0.12 7.70
N ALA A 46 4.90 -1.37 8.13
CA ALA A 46 5.92 -2.40 7.98
C ALA A 46 5.58 -3.33 6.79
N PRO A 47 6.57 -4.09 6.27
CA PRO A 47 6.29 -5.19 5.35
C PRO A 47 5.24 -6.15 5.94
N CYS A 48 4.17 -6.43 5.22
CA CYS A 48 3.19 -7.42 5.63
C CYS A 48 3.68 -8.83 5.26
N VAL A 49 4.39 -9.47 6.19
CA VAL A 49 5.03 -10.78 5.99
C VAL A 49 4.92 -11.70 7.22
N ASP A 50 4.09 -11.36 8.20
CA ASP A 50 4.00 -12.06 9.49
C ASP A 50 2.58 -12.46 9.92
N ASP A 51 1.54 -12.07 9.17
CA ASP A 51 0.14 -12.35 9.51
C ASP A 51 -0.62 -13.00 8.34
N ILE A 52 -1.04 -14.26 8.52
CA ILE A 52 -1.72 -15.06 7.48
C ILE A 52 -3.15 -14.61 7.18
N LEU A 53 -3.78 -13.84 8.07
CA LEU A 53 -5.13 -13.32 7.88
C LEU A 53 -5.12 -11.92 7.27
N LEU A 54 -4.08 -11.13 7.53
CA LEU A 54 -4.01 -9.74 7.12
C LEU A 54 -3.13 -9.51 5.89
N CYS A 55 -2.13 -10.35 5.64
CA CYS A 55 -1.21 -10.17 4.51
C CYS A 55 -1.71 -10.89 3.27
N PRO A 56 -2.06 -10.16 2.19
CA PRO A 56 -2.61 -10.75 0.97
C PRO A 56 -1.50 -11.22 0.02
N SER A 57 -0.49 -11.92 0.52
CA SER A 57 0.65 -12.43 -0.24
C SER A 57 1.12 -13.78 0.28
N THR A 58 2.03 -14.44 -0.44
CA THR A 58 2.76 -15.59 0.12
C THR A 58 3.54 -15.12 1.34
N LEU A 59 3.51 -15.91 2.41
CA LEU A 59 4.28 -15.63 3.61
C LEU A 59 5.61 -16.40 3.59
N PRO A 60 6.68 -15.84 4.18
CA PRO A 60 7.84 -16.63 4.55
C PRO A 60 7.46 -17.69 5.59
N ASP A 61 8.34 -18.67 5.81
CA ASP A 61 8.24 -19.56 6.96
C ASP A 61 8.34 -18.73 8.24
N LEU A 62 7.24 -18.64 8.98
CA LEU A 62 7.12 -17.86 10.22
C LEU A 62 7.96 -18.44 11.38
N GLY A 63 8.44 -19.69 11.25
CA GLY A 63 9.38 -20.31 12.19
C GLY A 63 10.83 -19.88 11.99
N LEU A 64 11.13 -19.18 10.88
CA LEU A 64 12.45 -18.68 10.53
C LEU A 64 12.41 -17.16 10.35
N PRO A 65 13.49 -16.44 10.62
CA PRO A 65 13.53 -15.02 10.32
C PRO A 65 13.39 -14.77 8.81
N PRO A 66 12.73 -13.67 8.40
CA PRO A 66 12.71 -13.22 7.01
C PRO A 66 14.14 -12.96 6.50
N ASP A 67 14.47 -13.47 5.32
CA ASP A 67 15.83 -13.40 4.75
C ASP A 67 15.81 -13.57 3.23
N VAL A 68 16.53 -12.72 2.50
CA VAL A 68 16.69 -12.83 1.04
C VAL A 68 18.06 -13.44 0.73
N PRO A 69 18.14 -14.51 -0.08
CA PRO A 69 17.07 -15.09 -0.91
C PRO A 69 16.32 -16.28 -0.26
N GLY A 70 16.63 -16.63 1.00
CA GLY A 70 16.26 -17.94 1.56
C GLY A 70 14.81 -18.09 2.05
N ASN A 71 14.26 -17.08 2.72
CA ASN A 71 12.98 -17.13 3.43
C ASN A 71 12.23 -15.80 3.29
N PHE A 72 11.85 -15.43 2.07
CA PHE A 72 11.13 -14.19 1.78
C PHE A 72 10.27 -14.35 0.53
N PRO A 73 9.07 -13.75 0.45
CA PRO A 73 8.24 -13.81 -0.74
C PRO A 73 8.83 -12.96 -1.87
N ASP A 74 8.47 -13.28 -3.10
CA ASP A 74 8.82 -12.52 -4.30
C ASP A 74 8.01 -11.22 -4.48
N GLU A 75 6.91 -11.08 -3.74
CA GLU A 75 6.08 -9.88 -3.65
C GLU A 75 5.40 -9.79 -2.28
N PHE A 76 5.28 -8.58 -1.74
CA PHE A 76 4.57 -8.30 -0.50
C PHE A 76 4.09 -6.84 -0.45
N PHE A 77 3.21 -6.54 0.49
CA PHE A 77 2.55 -5.24 0.61
C PHE A 77 2.98 -4.52 1.89
N TYR A 78 3.11 -3.20 1.83
CA TYR A 78 3.07 -2.34 3.01
C TYR A 78 1.67 -1.76 3.23
N SER A 79 0.93 -1.57 2.14
CA SER A 79 -0.49 -1.20 2.17
C SER A 79 -1.18 -1.74 0.93
N LEU A 80 -2.41 -2.19 1.11
CA LEU A 80 -3.35 -2.50 0.03
C LEU A 80 -4.72 -1.96 0.45
N ALA A 81 -5.29 -1.08 -0.37
CA ALA A 81 -6.61 -0.53 -0.13
C ALA A 81 -7.43 -0.56 -1.42
N SER A 82 -8.70 -0.95 -1.28
CA SER A 82 -9.68 -0.90 -2.36
C SER A 82 -10.88 -0.06 -1.97
N ALA A 83 -11.47 0.61 -2.96
CA ALA A 83 -12.71 1.36 -2.80
C ALA A 83 -13.58 1.21 -4.04
N ASP A 84 -14.86 0.94 -3.83
CA ASP A 84 -15.86 0.86 -4.89
C ASP A 84 -16.70 2.12 -4.92
N LEU A 85 -16.78 2.74 -6.10
CA LEU A 85 -17.69 3.83 -6.38
C LEU A 85 -18.90 3.30 -7.16
N ASN A 86 -20.05 3.28 -6.49
CA ASN A 86 -21.33 3.00 -7.11
C ASN A 86 -21.79 4.20 -7.94
N VAL A 87 -21.78 4.07 -9.26
CA VAL A 87 -22.24 5.12 -10.18
C VAL A 87 -23.69 4.83 -10.60
N PRO A 88 -24.67 5.70 -10.28
CA PRO A 88 -26.06 5.47 -10.62
C PRO A 88 -26.27 5.26 -12.13
N GLY A 89 -26.92 4.15 -12.50
CA GLY A 89 -27.18 3.80 -13.90
C GLY A 89 -25.94 3.36 -14.70
N SER A 90 -24.82 3.05 -14.03
CA SER A 90 -23.58 2.63 -14.67
C SER A 90 -22.93 1.44 -13.92
N SER A 91 -21.79 0.98 -14.41
CA SER A 91 -20.96 -0.03 -13.74
C SER A 91 -20.26 0.57 -12.52
N VAL A 92 -19.93 -0.30 -11.55
CA VAL A 92 -19.06 0.06 -10.42
C VAL A 92 -17.67 0.41 -10.94
N ALA A 93 -17.11 1.52 -10.44
CA ALA A 93 -15.70 1.85 -10.65
C ALA A 93 -14.92 1.44 -9.39
N THR A 94 -13.92 0.57 -9.55
CA THR A 94 -13.07 0.12 -8.46
C THR A 94 -11.73 0.84 -8.52
N LEU A 95 -11.33 1.43 -7.39
CA LEU A 95 -10.00 1.95 -7.15
C LEU A 95 -9.23 0.94 -6.30
N VAL A 96 -8.02 0.58 -6.73
CA VAL A 96 -7.05 -0.16 -5.93
C VAL A 96 -5.79 0.69 -5.82
N VAL A 97 -5.31 0.89 -4.59
CA VAL A 97 -4.06 1.60 -4.31
C VAL A 97 -3.22 0.71 -3.42
N ALA A 98 -1.95 0.56 -3.78
CA ALA A 98 -1.03 -0.30 -3.05
C ALA A 98 0.36 0.32 -3.00
N VAL A 99 1.10 -0.05 -1.96
CA VAL A 99 2.54 0.18 -1.87
C VAL A 99 3.19 -1.17 -1.62
N GLU A 100 4.06 -1.57 -2.52
CA GLU A 100 4.50 -2.95 -2.68
C GLU A 100 6.02 -3.03 -2.76
N GLY A 101 6.56 -4.14 -2.27
CA GLY A 101 7.95 -4.54 -2.51
C GLY A 101 7.98 -5.81 -3.34
N SER A 102 8.85 -5.84 -4.34
CA SER A 102 9.11 -7.03 -5.17
C SER A 102 10.56 -7.04 -5.64
N PHE A 103 10.89 -7.94 -6.57
CA PHE A 103 12.17 -8.07 -7.22
C PHE A 103 12.03 -7.79 -8.71
N VAL A 104 13.01 -7.10 -9.32
CA VAL A 104 12.96 -6.73 -10.74
C VAL A 104 12.84 -7.93 -11.70
N ASN A 105 13.22 -9.13 -11.25
CA ASN A 105 13.13 -10.39 -11.99
C ASN A 105 12.23 -11.43 -11.30
N ALA A 106 11.23 -11.00 -10.53
CA ALA A 106 10.26 -11.91 -9.90
C ALA A 106 9.74 -12.97 -10.91
N PRO A 107 9.60 -14.26 -10.52
CA PRO A 107 9.62 -14.77 -9.13
C PRO A 107 11.02 -15.05 -8.56
N LEU A 108 12.10 -14.65 -9.23
CA LEU A 108 13.45 -14.79 -8.68
C LEU A 108 13.70 -13.80 -7.54
N VAL A 109 13.83 -14.33 -6.32
CA VAL A 109 14.16 -13.59 -5.10
C VAL A 109 15.68 -13.51 -4.96
N GLU A 110 16.27 -12.33 -5.19
CA GLU A 110 17.72 -12.12 -5.14
C GLU A 110 18.12 -10.80 -4.48
N ALA A 111 19.19 -10.84 -3.68
CA ALA A 111 19.75 -9.64 -3.08
C ALA A 111 20.30 -8.69 -4.15
N GLY A 112 20.00 -7.40 -4.02
CA GLY A 112 20.34 -6.37 -5.00
C GLY A 112 19.35 -6.27 -6.16
N GLN A 113 18.26 -7.03 -6.16
CA GLN A 113 17.19 -6.97 -7.16
C GLN A 113 15.88 -6.39 -6.59
N GLN A 114 15.89 -5.92 -5.33
CA GLN A 114 14.72 -5.33 -4.67
C GLN A 114 14.23 -4.06 -5.38
N THR A 115 12.92 -3.93 -5.51
CA THR A 115 12.23 -2.74 -6.01
C THR A 115 11.01 -2.43 -5.15
N LEU A 116 10.65 -1.15 -5.06
CA LEU A 116 9.50 -0.66 -4.32
C LEU A 116 8.66 0.24 -5.23
N PHE A 117 7.34 0.03 -5.27
CA PHE A 117 6.42 0.76 -6.14
C PHE A 117 5.11 1.09 -5.42
N GLY A 118 4.43 2.14 -5.88
CA GLY A 118 3.21 2.71 -5.30
C GLY A 118 2.92 4.11 -5.84
#